data_AF-A0A916DLW7-F1
#
_entry.id   AF-A0A916DLW7-F1
#
_cell.length_a   1.000
_cell.length_b   1.000
_cell.length_c   1.000
_cell.angle_alpha   90.00
_cell.angle_beta   90.00
_cell.angle_gamma   90.00
#
_symmetry.space_group_name_H-M   'P 1'
#
loop_
_entity.id
_entity.type
_entity.pdbx_description
1 polymer ?
#
loop_
_entity_poly.entity_id
_entity_poly.type
_entity_poly.pdbx_seq_one_letter_code
_entity_poly.pdbx_strand_id
1 'polypeptide(L)' 'VLWRLLAPGGRMLYCTCSVFPEENGLQVASFVAGHADARRLPTGDGEGDQWQLLPTAEHDGFFYALLEKAA' A
#
# COMPACT_ATOMS: atom_id res chain seq x y z
N VAL A 1 -4.65 4.45 -13.80
CA VAL A 1 -4.31 5.77 -14.41
C VAL A 1 -3.67 6.74 -13.39
N LEU A 2 -3.99 6.67 -12.09
CA LEU A 2 -3.46 7.58 -11.05
C LEU A 2 -1.93 7.61 -10.91
N TRP A 3 -1.25 6.47 -11.01
CA TRP A 3 0.21 6.38 -10.86
C TRP A 3 1.01 7.32 -11.77
N ARG A 4 0.48 7.59 -12.97
CA ARG A 4 1.15 8.47 -13.95
C ARG A 4 1.16 9.93 -13.52
N LEU A 5 0.25 10.34 -12.64
CA LEU A 5 0.14 11.72 -12.14
C LEU A 5 1.19 12.03 -11.06
N LEU A 6 1.81 10.99 -10.49
CA LEU A 6 2.82 11.15 -9.46
C LEU A 6 4.14 11.59 -10.10
N ALA A 7 4.73 12.67 -9.57
CA ALA A 7 6.07 13.12 -9.96
C ALA A 7 7.13 12.07 -9.56
N PRO A 8 8.30 12.04 -10.22
CA PRO A 8 9.43 11.24 -9.74
C PRO A 8 9.79 11.61 -8.29
N GLY A 9 9.99 10.61 -7.44
CA GLY A 9 10.13 10.76 -5.98
C GLY A 9 8.83 11.02 -5.22
N GLY A 10 7.69 11.15 -5.91
CA GLY A 10 6.39 11.32 -5.28
C GLY A 10 5.89 10.04 -4.62
N ARG A 11 4.95 10.19 -3.67
CA ARG A 11 4.42 9.10 -2.85
C ARG A 11 2.90 8.94 -2.99
N MET A 12 2.46 7.69 -3.00
CA MET A 12 1.05 7.30 -3.03
C MET A 12 0.78 6.35 -1.86
N LEU A 13 -0.16 6.73 -0.99
CA LEU A 13 -0.68 5.83 0.04
C LEU A 13 -1.88 5.08 -0.56
N TYR A 14 -1.74 3.76 -0.70
CA TYR A 14 -2.85 2.88 -1.03
C TYR A 14 -3.49 2.38 0.26
N CYS A 15 -4.82 2.43 0.34
CA CYS A 15 -5.54 1.98 1.52
C CYS A 15 -6.94 1.46 1.20
N THR A 16 -7.42 0.55 2.05
CA THR A 16 -8.74 -0.08 1.96
C THR A 16 -9.28 -0.35 3.36
N CYS A 17 -10.60 -0.46 3.49
CA CYS A 17 -11.27 -1.00 4.68
C CYS A 17 -11.53 -2.51 4.55
N SER A 18 -10.70 -3.23 3.78
CA SER A 18 -10.82 -4.68 3.60
C SER A 18 -9.80 -5.42 4.46
N VAL A 19 -10.14 -6.66 4.81
CA VAL A 19 -9.25 -7.64 5.47
C VAL A 19 -8.80 -8.74 4.50
N PHE A 20 -9.27 -8.73 3.26
CA PHE A 20 -8.97 -9.78 2.27
C PHE A 20 -7.61 -9.52 1.60
N PRO A 21 -6.69 -10.52 1.60
CA PRO A 21 -5.36 -10.37 0.98
C PRO A 21 -5.39 -9.95 -0.49
N GLU A 22 -6.41 -10.40 -1.23
CA GLU A 22 -6.63 -10.12 -2.66
C GLU A 22 -6.83 -8.64 -2.94
N GLU A 23 -7.41 -7.90 -2.00
CA GLU A 23 -7.61 -6.46 -2.09
C GLU A 23 -6.43 -5.67 -1.53
N ASN A 24 -5.54 -6.32 -0.78
CA ASN A 24 -4.53 -5.66 0.04
C ASN A 24 -3.12 -6.02 -0.43
N GLY A 25 -2.42 -6.88 0.31
CA GLY A 25 -1.03 -7.23 0.06
C GLY A 25 -0.80 -7.80 -1.33
N LEU A 26 -1.71 -8.65 -1.83
CA LEU A 26 -1.60 -9.24 -3.18
C LEU A 26 -1.84 -8.20 -4.28
N GLN A 27 -2.80 -7.31 -4.09
CA GLN A 27 -3.07 -6.23 -5.03
C GLN A 27 -1.86 -5.31 -5.16
N VAL A 28 -1.24 -4.93 -4.04
CA VAL A 28 -0.06 -4.07 -4.04
C VAL A 28 1.16 -4.81 -4.60
N ALA A 29 1.35 -6.10 -4.29
CA ALA A 29 2.45 -6.89 -4.84
C ALA A 29 2.34 -7.00 -6.37
N SER A 30 1.14 -7.27 -6.89
CA SER A 30 0.85 -7.28 -8.33
C SER A 30 1.11 -5.92 -8.96
N PHE A 31 0.69 -4.83 -8.30
CA PHE A 31 0.94 -3.47 -8.76
C PHE A 31 2.44 -3.17 -8.89
N VAL A 32 3.24 -3.49 -7.87
CA VAL A 32 4.69 -3.27 -7.88
C VAL A 32 5.39 -4.13 -8.94
N ALA A 33 5.00 -5.40 -9.08
CA ALA A 33 5.54 -6.27 -10.14
C ALA A 33 5.23 -5.73 -11.56
N GLY A 34 4.10 -5.05 -11.74
CA GLY A 34 3.70 -4.45 -13.01
C GLY A 34 4.25 -3.03 -13.27
N HIS A 35 4.85 -2.38 -12.28
CA HIS A 35 5.37 -1.01 -12.37
C HIS A 35 6.81 -0.96 -11.87
N ALA A 36 7.77 -1.05 -12.80
CA ALA A 36 9.20 -1.06 -12.45
C ALA A 36 9.69 0.21 -11.74
N ASP A 37 8.95 1.32 -11.86
CA ASP A 37 9.19 2.57 -11.15
C ASP A 37 8.47 2.66 -9.81
N ALA A 38 7.77 1.62 -9.37
CA ALA A 38 7.12 1.57 -8.05
C ALA A 38 7.99 0.82 -7.05
N ARG A 39 8.23 1.43 -5.89
CA ARG A 39 8.82 0.77 -4.72
C ARG A 39 7.92 0.90 -3.51
N ARG A 40 7.81 -0.17 -2.73
CA ARG A 40 7.20 -0.11 -1.41
C ARG A 40 8.14 0.57 -0.42
N LEU A 41 7.56 1.40 0.43
CA LEU A 41 8.22 1.98 1.59
C LEU A 41 7.64 1.35 2.86
N PRO A 42 8.42 1.30 3.95
CA PRO A 42 7.90 0.91 5.26
C PRO A 42 6.69 1.77 5.66
N THR A 43 5.70 1.14 6.29
CA THR A 43 4.48 1.81 6.78
C THR A 43 4.12 1.33 8.17
N GLY A 44 3.71 2.28 9.01
CA GLY A 44 3.33 1.99 10.39
C GLY A 44 4.52 1.59 11.26
N ASP A 45 4.17 1.00 12.39
CA ASP A 45 5.03 0.64 13.50
C ASP A 45 5.29 -0.88 13.59
N GLY A 46 4.75 -1.64 12.63
CA GLY A 46 5.03 -3.06 12.45
C GLY A 46 6.28 -3.33 11.60
N GLU A 47 6.95 -4.45 11.86
CA GLU A 47 8.01 -5.01 11.00
C GLU A 47 7.42 -5.38 9.63
N GLY A 48 7.42 -4.46 8.67
CA GLY A 48 6.91 -4.73 7.32
C GLY A 48 6.80 -3.52 6.39
N ASP A 49 6.59 -3.80 5.11
CA ASP A 49 6.35 -2.83 4.03
C ASP A 49 4.85 -2.54 3.79
N GLN A 50 4.00 -2.98 4.72
CA GLN A 50 2.55 -2.79 4.75
C GLN A 50 2.03 -2.85 6.19
N TRP A 51 0.87 -2.23 6.45
CA TRP A 51 0.21 -2.28 7.75
C TRP A 51 -1.25 -2.74 7.61
N GLN A 52 -1.59 -3.85 8.27
CA GLN A 52 -2.95 -4.38 8.35
C GLN A 52 -3.46 -4.27 9.79
N LEU A 53 -4.49 -3.47 9.97
CA LEU A 53 -5.33 -3.46 11.16
C LEU A 53 -6.44 -4.49 10.97
N LEU A 54 -6.55 -5.43 11.90
CA LEU A 54 -7.69 -6.34 11.98
C LEU A 54 -8.82 -5.68 12.76
N PRO A 55 -10.09 -6.02 12.50
CA PRO A 55 -11.22 -5.44 13.23
C PRO A 55 -11.12 -5.70 14.74
N THR A 56 -11.48 -4.72 15.54
CA THR A 56 -11.63 -4.82 17.01
C THR A 56 -12.97 -4.21 17.44
N ALA A 57 -13.22 -4.10 18.75
CA ALA A 57 -14.40 -3.40 19.24
C ALA A 57 -14.33 -1.87 19.00
N GLU A 58 -13.13 -1.34 18.78
CA GLU A 58 -12.83 0.08 18.62
C GLU A 58 -12.75 0.53 17.16
N HIS A 59 -12.47 -0.38 16.22
CA HIS A 59 -12.37 -0.05 14.79
C HIS A 59 -12.64 -1.23 13.85
N ASP A 60 -13.11 -0.92 12.63
CA ASP A 60 -13.51 -1.91 11.62
C ASP A 60 -12.33 -2.64 10.95
N GLY A 61 -11.09 -2.20 11.18
CA GLY A 61 -9.91 -2.69 10.48
C GLY A 61 -9.63 -1.88 9.21
N PHE A 62 -8.38 -1.93 8.76
CA PHE A 62 -7.90 -1.13 7.63
C PHE A 62 -6.57 -1.65 7.12
N PHE A 63 -6.25 -1.33 5.87
CA PHE A 63 -4.97 -1.65 5.26
C PHE A 63 -4.28 -0.41 4.72
N TYR A 64 -2.97 -0.37 4.86
CA TYR A 64 -2.11 0.72 4.37
C TYR A 64 -0.86 0.15 3.68
N ALA A 65 -0.54 0.69 2.51
CA ALA A 65 0.74 0.46 1.84
C ALA A 65 1.23 1.76 1.21
N LEU A 66 2.45 2.18 1.56
CA LEU A 66 3.07 3.38 0.99
C LEU A 66 3.95 2.99 -0.18
N LEU A 67 3.69 3.63 -1.32
CA LEU A 67 4.43 3.46 -2.54
C LEU A 67 5.16 4.75 -2.87
N GLU A 68 6.39 4.64 -3.34
CA GLU A 68 7.13 5.75 -3.92
C GLU A 68 7.42 5.47 -5.39
N LYS A 69 7.26 6.50 -6.21
CA LYS A 69 7.69 6.45 -7.60
C LYS A 69 9.17 6.78 -7.66
N ALA A 70 9.97 5.86 -8.18
CA ALA A 70 11.39 6.05 -8.40
C ALA A 70 11.65 7.32 -9.24
N ALA A 71 12.80 7.95 -8.99
CA ALA A 71 13.25 9.12 -9.70
C ALA A 71 13.60 8.81 -11.16
#